data_AF-A0A9W9B5X5-F1
#
_entry.id   AF-A0A9W9B5X5-F1
#
_cell.length_a   1.000
_cell.length_b   1.000
_cell.length_c   1.000
_cell.angle_alpha   90.00
_cell.angle_beta   90.00
_cell.angle_gamma   90.00
#
_symmetry.space_group_name_H-M   'P 1'
#
loop_
_entity.id
_entity.type
_entity.pdbx_description
1 polymer ?
#
loop_
_entity_poly.entity_id
_entity_poly.type
_entity_poly.pdbx_seq_one_letter_code
_entity_poly.pdbx_strand_id
1 'polypeptide(L)'
;MTRPYPQHQSITSPLASREKGDWGLKRPFPLKSTMATSTPFIRIKQVDTVENVTNFASAADHSLSLEKFQELRVAMSVPFNTDKKSDSSPRTELWHKSVFEEDMDFTDFQRGRGDDRRWKFQGPWLARMTEGEFIEYLNKKVRPKRAHFRTLLKEKLADDITTSQNKAALESGKAAPAKIEARDISEEQFTDYLRSLRNDRVTLYALVSKFLDLAPLGQPVGIIQTFWSDRDSLAPDSPYGKSGPPPSHPSAGISYLRTGSFMENHPVYGPQGKRTPALARVVYPKAGPMSPKLGVGGFVADAPSGDNEFNPRTYGSRRISPIKSMLNGIMHLDTTTFGGAKAYVEATTANVDPSGKVVLQLRETGPEAQVVARESKGLTEIYHDGPTKSYVPTTPSSSASAPSGQEGQRSTRVSNEARLNRVADEILEESLRPDKS
;
A
#
# COMPACT_ATOMS: atom_id res chain seq x y z
N MET A 1 25.22 0.80 -2.00
CA MET A 1 23.88 1.29 -1.59
C MET A 1 22.89 0.14 -1.62
N THR A 2 21.93 0.14 -0.69
CA THR A 2 20.83 -0.84 -0.64
C THR A 2 19.94 -0.70 -1.87
N ARG A 3 19.45 -1.81 -2.43
CA ARG A 3 18.54 -1.81 -3.58
C ARG A 3 17.12 -1.43 -3.14
N PRO A 4 16.20 -1.06 -4.07
CA PRO A 4 14.82 -0.72 -3.69
C PRO A 4 14.02 -1.89 -3.10
N TYR A 5 14.30 -3.12 -3.53
CA TYR A 5 13.64 -4.34 -3.08
C TYR A 5 14.65 -5.49 -2.95
N PRO A 6 14.38 -6.49 -2.08
CA PRO A 6 15.28 -7.62 -1.90
C PRO A 6 15.34 -8.50 -3.15
N GLN A 7 16.52 -9.04 -3.44
CA GLN A 7 16.74 -10.00 -4.54
C GLN A 7 17.18 -11.38 -4.09
N HIS A 8 17.61 -11.49 -2.84
CA HIS A 8 18.03 -12.74 -2.22
C HIS A 8 17.16 -12.97 -0.99
N GLN A 9 16.86 -14.25 -0.72
CA GLN A 9 16.13 -14.65 0.48
C GLN A 9 16.92 -14.27 1.73
N SER A 10 16.20 -13.72 2.71
CA SER A 10 16.73 -13.55 4.06
C SER A 10 16.58 -14.87 4.83
N ILE A 11 17.67 -15.35 5.42
CA ILE A 11 17.73 -16.61 6.15
C ILE A 11 18.09 -16.28 7.60
N THR A 12 17.45 -17.00 8.53
CA THR A 12 17.74 -16.95 9.96
C THR A 12 17.98 -18.36 10.50
N SER A 13 18.66 -18.46 11.63
CA SER A 13 18.94 -19.72 12.32
C SER A 13 18.63 -19.57 13.82
N PRO A 14 18.17 -20.64 14.50
CA PRO A 14 18.04 -20.65 15.94
C PRO A 14 19.37 -20.34 16.63
N LEU A 15 19.31 -19.73 17.83
CA LEU A 15 20.51 -19.35 18.58
C LEU A 15 21.50 -20.51 18.77
N ALA A 16 20.99 -21.69 19.14
CA ALA A 16 21.81 -22.88 19.39
C ALA A 16 22.59 -23.36 18.15
N SER A 17 22.05 -23.19 16.95
CA SER A 17 22.75 -23.51 15.68
C SER A 17 23.73 -22.41 15.33
N ARG A 18 23.34 -21.14 15.55
CA ARG A 18 24.17 -19.96 15.25
C ARG A 18 25.45 -19.92 16.08
N GLU A 19 25.42 -20.37 17.34
CA GLU A 19 26.60 -20.52 18.19
C GLU A 19 27.64 -21.47 17.60
N LYS A 20 27.20 -22.46 16.81
CA LYS A 20 28.06 -23.41 16.09
C LYS A 20 28.42 -22.92 14.68
N GLY A 21 27.91 -21.76 14.28
CA GLY A 21 28.03 -21.24 12.93
C GLY A 21 27.20 -22.02 11.91
N ASP A 22 26.25 -22.84 12.35
CA ASP A 22 25.39 -23.62 11.46
C ASP A 22 24.17 -22.81 11.01
N TRP A 23 24.02 -22.70 9.70
CA TRP A 23 22.92 -22.01 9.02
C TRP A 23 22.17 -22.94 8.05
N GLY A 24 22.38 -24.26 8.13
CA GLY A 24 21.79 -25.24 7.22
C GLY A 24 22.36 -25.17 5.81
N LEU A 25 23.64 -24.82 5.69
CA LEU A 25 24.32 -24.62 4.41
C LEU A 25 25.54 -25.54 4.28
N LYS A 26 26.19 -25.52 3.12
CA LYS A 26 27.33 -26.38 2.80
C LYS A 26 28.45 -26.33 3.86
N ARG A 27 28.64 -25.20 4.53
CA ARG A 27 29.69 -24.98 5.52
C ARG A 27 29.22 -24.04 6.63
N PRO A 28 29.78 -24.15 7.85
CA PRO A 28 29.50 -23.21 8.92
C PRO A 28 30.08 -21.83 8.61
N PHE A 29 29.45 -20.78 9.13
CA PHE A 29 29.88 -19.40 8.94
C PHE A 29 30.75 -18.88 10.08
N PRO A 30 31.60 -17.86 9.80
CA PRO A 30 32.43 -17.24 10.81
C PRO A 30 31.59 -16.64 11.95
N LEU A 31 31.85 -17.07 13.18
CA LEU A 31 31.12 -16.61 14.37
C LEU A 31 31.31 -15.11 14.64
N LYS A 32 32.48 -14.56 14.31
CA LYS A 32 32.82 -13.14 14.52
C LYS A 32 31.81 -12.19 13.85
N SER A 33 31.32 -12.52 12.66
CA SER A 33 30.38 -11.67 11.92
C SER A 33 28.91 -12.08 12.09
N THR A 34 28.64 -13.29 12.58
CA THR A 34 27.28 -13.87 12.60
C THR A 34 26.67 -14.02 14.00
N MET A 35 27.49 -14.14 15.04
CA MET A 35 27.02 -14.37 16.42
C MET A 35 26.73 -13.06 17.17
N ALA A 36 27.67 -12.10 17.15
CA ALA A 36 27.61 -10.86 17.93
C ALA A 36 26.68 -9.78 17.33
N THR A 37 25.59 -10.18 16.68
CA THR A 37 24.58 -9.28 16.12
C THR A 37 23.21 -9.60 16.70
N SER A 38 22.46 -8.55 17.04
CA SER A 38 21.04 -8.64 17.40
C SER A 38 20.15 -8.98 16.19
N THR A 39 20.68 -8.91 14.97
CA THR A 39 19.94 -9.08 13.72
C THR A 39 20.52 -10.28 12.95
N PRO A 40 20.10 -11.52 13.28
CA PRO A 40 20.60 -12.76 12.65
C PRO A 40 19.98 -12.99 11.27
N PHE A 41 20.08 -12.00 10.39
CA PHE A 41 19.59 -12.06 9.02
C PHE A 41 20.74 -12.07 8.04
N ILE A 42 20.84 -13.12 7.25
CA ILE A 42 21.84 -13.25 6.19
C ILE A 42 21.19 -13.48 4.84
N ARG A 43 21.89 -13.09 3.78
CA ARG A 43 21.58 -13.44 2.39
C ARG A 43 22.78 -14.12 1.76
N ILE A 44 22.51 -15.12 0.94
CA ILE A 44 23.52 -15.87 0.21
C ILE A 44 23.51 -15.40 -1.24
N LYS A 45 24.67 -14.96 -1.73
CA LYS A 45 24.86 -14.68 -3.16
C LYS A 45 25.23 -15.94 -3.92
N GLN A 46 26.15 -16.72 -3.34
CA GLN A 46 26.63 -17.96 -3.92
C GLN A 46 26.99 -18.93 -2.80
N VAL A 47 26.45 -20.15 -2.86
CA VAL A 47 26.67 -21.18 -1.84
C VAL A 47 28.14 -21.60 -1.80
N ASP A 48 28.79 -21.68 -2.96
CA ASP A 48 30.19 -22.04 -3.08
C ASP A 48 30.89 -21.27 -4.20
N THR A 49 31.89 -20.46 -3.85
CA THR A 49 32.71 -19.70 -4.81
C THR A 49 33.93 -20.48 -5.25
N VAL A 50 34.66 -19.95 -6.25
CA VAL A 50 35.95 -20.49 -6.70
C VAL A 50 36.99 -20.55 -5.56
N GLU A 51 36.82 -19.72 -4.54
CA GLU A 51 37.67 -19.66 -3.36
C GLU A 51 37.31 -20.74 -2.31
N ASN A 52 36.33 -21.62 -2.60
CA ASN A 52 35.76 -22.61 -1.68
C ASN A 52 35.11 -22.00 -0.43
N VAL A 53 34.65 -20.74 -0.52
CA VAL A 53 33.96 -20.01 0.55
C VAL A 53 32.52 -19.71 0.12
N THR A 54 31.61 -19.60 1.08
CA THR A 54 30.24 -19.16 0.78
C THR A 54 30.20 -17.65 0.76
N ASN A 55 29.73 -17.06 -0.33
CA ASN A 55 29.56 -15.63 -0.43
C ASN A 55 28.22 -15.22 0.19
N PHE A 56 28.28 -14.68 1.41
CA PHE A 56 27.12 -14.20 2.15
C PHE A 56 27.29 -12.73 2.54
N ALA A 57 26.17 -12.07 2.85
CA ALA A 57 26.13 -10.73 3.40
C ALA A 57 24.99 -10.61 4.40
N SER A 58 24.98 -9.57 5.23
CA SER A 58 23.81 -9.27 6.07
C SER A 58 22.60 -8.94 5.19
N ALA A 59 21.42 -9.43 5.59
CA ALA A 59 20.12 -9.13 5.01
C ALA A 59 19.25 -8.25 5.93
N ALA A 60 19.82 -7.74 7.03
CA ALA A 60 19.11 -6.90 7.99
C ALA A 60 18.61 -5.59 7.38
N ASP A 61 19.25 -5.11 6.31
CA ASP A 61 18.84 -3.93 5.55
C ASP A 61 17.40 -4.04 5.03
N HIS A 62 17.04 -5.18 4.42
CA HIS A 62 15.68 -5.41 3.92
C HIS A 62 14.74 -6.00 4.97
N SER A 63 15.19 -6.97 5.77
CA SER A 63 14.34 -7.63 6.77
C SER A 63 13.80 -6.63 7.81
N LEU A 64 14.67 -5.79 8.38
CA LEU A 64 14.22 -4.78 9.35
C LEU A 64 13.39 -3.67 8.71
N SER A 65 13.62 -3.35 7.43
CA SER A 65 12.80 -2.35 6.74
C SER A 65 11.38 -2.89 6.49
N LEU A 66 11.23 -4.19 6.21
CA LEU A 66 9.93 -4.85 6.13
C LEU A 66 9.19 -4.82 7.48
N GLU A 67 9.87 -5.20 8.56
CA GLU A 67 9.29 -5.17 9.92
C GLU A 67 8.85 -3.75 10.29
N LYS A 68 9.72 -2.75 10.08
CA LYS A 68 9.37 -1.34 10.30
C LYS A 68 8.19 -0.88 9.46
N PHE A 69 8.09 -1.32 8.21
CA PHE A 69 6.94 -0.97 7.35
C PHE A 69 5.63 -1.57 7.90
N GLN A 70 5.68 -2.83 8.36
CA GLN A 70 4.52 -3.49 8.96
C GLN A 70 4.10 -2.84 10.28
N GLU A 71 5.06 -2.37 11.08
CA GLU A 71 4.80 -1.57 12.29
C GLU A 71 4.08 -0.24 12.00
N LEU A 72 4.30 0.37 10.82
CA LEU A 72 3.58 1.58 10.42
C LEU A 72 2.10 1.31 10.09
N ARG A 73 1.67 0.05 9.95
CA ARG A 73 0.29 -0.36 9.64
C ARG A 73 -0.29 0.35 8.41
N VAL A 74 0.53 0.49 7.38
CA VAL A 74 0.17 1.14 6.11
C VAL A 74 -0.44 0.12 5.15
N ALA A 75 -1.61 0.45 4.60
CA ALA A 75 -2.26 -0.34 3.56
C ALA A 75 -1.69 0.05 2.18
N MET A 76 -1.67 -0.93 1.27
CA MET A 76 -1.25 -0.70 -0.11
C MET A 76 -2.45 -0.28 -0.95
N SER A 77 -2.32 0.80 -1.70
CA SER A 77 -3.38 1.35 -2.54
C SER A 77 -2.97 1.51 -4.00
N VAL A 78 -3.97 1.48 -4.87
CA VAL A 78 -3.83 1.84 -6.28
C VAL A 78 -3.40 3.32 -6.38
N PRO A 79 -2.49 3.70 -7.31
CA PRO A 79 -2.10 5.10 -7.50
C PRO A 79 -3.33 5.97 -7.84
N PHE A 80 -3.46 7.10 -7.14
CA PHE A 80 -4.51 8.08 -7.38
C PHE A 80 -4.13 9.01 -8.54
N ASN A 81 -4.99 9.15 -9.54
CA ASN A 81 -4.78 10.06 -10.66
C ASN A 81 -5.38 11.43 -10.33
N THR A 82 -4.55 12.35 -9.82
CA THR A 82 -4.95 13.70 -9.40
C THR A 82 -5.49 14.59 -10.53
N ASP A 83 -5.29 14.20 -11.78
CA ASP A 83 -5.69 15.01 -12.94
C ASP A 83 -7.12 14.73 -13.40
N LYS A 84 -7.78 13.72 -12.82
CA LYS A 84 -9.22 13.52 -13.00
C LYS A 84 -10.00 14.46 -12.09
N LYS A 85 -9.87 15.76 -12.37
CA LYS A 85 -10.82 16.76 -11.88
C LYS A 85 -12.00 16.81 -12.86
N SER A 86 -12.91 15.84 -12.85
CA SER A 86 -14.23 16.00 -13.50
C SER A 86 -15.23 14.92 -13.12
N ASP A 87 -16.40 15.38 -12.66
CA ASP A 87 -17.74 14.78 -12.76
C ASP A 87 -18.23 13.65 -11.85
N SER A 88 -17.41 13.04 -10.99
CA SER A 88 -17.96 12.14 -9.96
C SER A 88 -18.04 12.86 -8.60
N SER A 89 -19.10 12.57 -7.83
CA SER A 89 -19.38 13.24 -6.55
C SER A 89 -18.14 13.24 -5.65
N PRO A 90 -17.73 14.39 -5.06
CA PRO A 90 -16.46 14.55 -4.33
C PRO A 90 -16.32 13.67 -3.07
N ARG A 91 -17.32 12.84 -2.75
CA ARG A 91 -17.34 11.97 -1.58
C ARG A 91 -16.79 10.56 -1.85
N THR A 92 -16.80 10.07 -3.08
CA THR A 92 -16.47 8.66 -3.37
C THR A 92 -14.99 8.45 -3.71
N GLU A 93 -14.31 9.47 -4.24
CA GLU A 93 -12.91 9.39 -4.70
C GLU A 93 -11.86 9.80 -3.66
N LEU A 94 -12.28 10.20 -2.45
CA LEU A 94 -11.37 10.52 -1.34
C LEU A 94 -10.75 9.28 -0.67
N TRP A 95 -11.23 8.09 -1.02
CA TRP A 95 -10.76 6.84 -0.41
C TRP A 95 -9.77 6.13 -1.31
N HIS A 96 -8.60 5.87 -0.75
CA HIS A 96 -7.59 5.02 -1.38
C HIS A 96 -8.17 3.62 -1.59
N LYS A 97 -8.29 3.21 -2.85
CA LYS A 97 -8.75 1.86 -3.20
C LYS A 97 -7.66 0.84 -2.89
N SER A 98 -8.05 -0.26 -2.25
CA SER A 98 -7.13 -1.35 -1.95
C SER A 98 -6.57 -1.96 -3.23
N VAL A 99 -5.36 -2.52 -3.13
CA VAL A 99 -4.80 -3.33 -4.22
C VAL A 99 -5.39 -4.74 -4.29
N PHE A 100 -6.04 -5.20 -3.22
CA PHE A 100 -6.59 -6.56 -3.11
C PHE A 100 -8.10 -6.64 -3.42
N GLU A 101 -8.58 -5.75 -4.29
CA GLU A 101 -9.98 -5.76 -4.73
C GLU A 101 -10.16 -6.75 -5.90
N GLU A 102 -11.28 -7.48 -5.92
CA GLU A 102 -11.56 -8.51 -6.94
C GLU A 102 -11.62 -7.97 -8.37
N ASP A 103 -11.90 -6.67 -8.52
CA ASP A 103 -11.97 -5.99 -9.80
C ASP A 103 -10.62 -5.39 -10.25
N MET A 104 -9.55 -5.61 -9.48
CA MET A 104 -8.18 -5.12 -9.75
C MET A 104 -7.12 -6.22 -9.62
N ASP A 105 -7.21 -7.06 -8.58
CA ASP A 105 -6.27 -8.15 -8.32
C ASP A 105 -6.67 -9.41 -9.11
N PHE A 106 -6.51 -9.31 -10.42
CA PHE A 106 -6.65 -10.45 -11.31
C PHE A 106 -5.59 -10.37 -12.40
N THR A 107 -5.06 -11.54 -12.77
CA THR A 107 -4.04 -11.66 -13.82
C THR A 107 -4.60 -12.24 -15.11
N ASP A 108 -5.66 -13.03 -14.99
CA ASP A 108 -6.20 -13.78 -16.11
C ASP A 108 -7.02 -12.90 -17.04
N PHE A 109 -6.91 -13.19 -18.33
CA PHE A 109 -7.71 -12.55 -19.35
C PHE A 109 -9.11 -13.17 -19.37
N GLN A 110 -10.14 -12.38 -19.06
CA GLN A 110 -11.53 -12.85 -19.11
C GLN A 110 -12.33 -12.00 -20.09
N ARG A 111 -12.87 -12.64 -21.14
CA ARG A 111 -13.75 -11.98 -22.11
C ARG A 111 -14.93 -11.35 -21.37
N GLY A 112 -15.03 -10.01 -21.41
CA GLY A 112 -16.13 -9.25 -20.80
C GLY A 112 -15.79 -8.59 -19.45
N ARG A 113 -14.63 -8.88 -18.83
CA ARG A 113 -14.10 -8.05 -17.74
C ARG A 113 -13.26 -6.91 -18.30
N GLY A 114 -13.15 -5.82 -17.55
CA GLY A 114 -12.30 -4.68 -17.86
C GLY A 114 -10.81 -5.06 -17.79
N ASP A 115 -10.31 -5.71 -18.85
CA ASP A 115 -8.92 -6.20 -19.00
C ASP A 115 -7.86 -5.11 -18.71
N ASP A 116 -8.23 -3.84 -18.83
CA ASP A 116 -7.35 -2.69 -18.63
C ASP A 116 -7.06 -2.38 -17.15
N ARG A 117 -7.87 -2.92 -16.24
CA ARG A 117 -7.66 -2.80 -14.78
C ARG A 117 -6.63 -3.78 -14.24
N ARG A 118 -6.23 -4.78 -15.04
CA ARG A 118 -5.19 -5.73 -14.66
C ARG A 118 -3.89 -4.99 -14.34
N TRP A 119 -3.14 -5.53 -13.40
CA TRP A 119 -1.81 -5.02 -13.09
C TRP A 119 -0.70 -5.80 -13.79
N LYS A 120 -0.98 -7.04 -14.23
CA LYS A 120 -0.02 -7.94 -14.90
C LYS A 120 -0.36 -8.07 -16.38
N PHE A 121 0.60 -7.70 -17.23
CA PHE A 121 0.51 -7.78 -18.68
C PHE A 121 1.65 -8.65 -19.22
N GLN A 122 1.40 -9.42 -20.27
CA GLN A 122 2.45 -10.17 -20.98
C GLN A 122 3.28 -9.27 -21.89
N GLY A 123 2.64 -8.24 -22.44
CA GLY A 123 3.28 -7.25 -23.29
C GLY A 123 4.08 -6.24 -22.46
N PRO A 124 5.15 -5.67 -23.06
CA PRO A 124 5.91 -4.63 -22.40
C PRO A 124 5.12 -3.32 -22.34
N TRP A 125 5.47 -2.45 -21.40
CA TRP A 125 4.98 -1.08 -21.41
C TRP A 125 5.86 -0.21 -22.31
N LEU A 126 5.32 0.17 -23.47
CA LEU A 126 6.08 0.79 -24.56
C LEU A 126 6.77 2.10 -24.15
N ALA A 127 6.16 2.89 -23.26
CA ALA A 127 6.69 4.19 -22.85
C ALA A 127 7.99 4.13 -22.03
N ARG A 128 8.34 2.96 -21.47
CA ARG A 128 9.57 2.76 -20.69
C ARG A 128 10.70 2.12 -21.51
N MET A 129 10.39 1.54 -22.66
CA MET A 129 11.38 0.85 -23.47
C MET A 129 12.31 1.86 -24.12
N THR A 130 13.60 1.53 -24.14
CA THR A 130 14.56 2.27 -24.97
C THR A 130 14.31 1.98 -26.45
N GLU A 131 14.82 2.84 -27.33
CA GLU A 131 14.65 2.68 -28.78
C GLU A 131 15.18 1.32 -29.28
N GLY A 132 16.34 0.88 -28.78
CA GLY A 132 16.92 -0.42 -29.14
C GLY A 132 16.04 -1.60 -28.71
N GLU A 133 15.56 -1.58 -27.46
CA GLU A 133 14.65 -2.60 -26.94
C GLU A 133 13.33 -2.63 -27.72
N PHE A 134 12.82 -1.46 -28.12
CA PHE A 134 11.59 -1.37 -28.90
C PHE A 134 11.76 -1.97 -30.31
N ILE A 135 12.86 -1.65 -31.00
CA ILE A 135 13.16 -2.24 -32.32
C ILE A 135 13.32 -3.77 -32.21
N GLU A 136 14.02 -4.24 -31.18
CA GLU A 136 14.17 -5.66 -30.91
C GLU A 136 12.81 -6.33 -30.67
N TYR A 137 11.95 -5.73 -29.84
CA TYR A 137 10.61 -6.21 -29.57
C TYR A 137 9.75 -6.29 -30.84
N LEU A 138 9.79 -5.26 -31.69
CA LEU A 138 9.09 -5.25 -32.97
C LEU A 138 9.53 -6.41 -33.86
N ASN A 139 10.84 -6.63 -33.99
CA ASN A 139 11.40 -7.66 -34.86
C ASN A 139 11.15 -9.07 -34.33
N LYS A 140 11.35 -9.31 -33.03
CA LYS A 140 11.28 -10.65 -32.43
C LYS A 140 9.87 -11.06 -31.99
N LYS A 141 9.01 -10.12 -31.57
CA LYS A 141 7.70 -10.43 -30.97
C LYS A 141 6.50 -9.97 -31.80
N VAL A 142 6.59 -8.83 -32.50
CA VAL A 142 5.43 -8.26 -33.23
C VAL A 142 5.37 -8.73 -34.68
N ARG A 143 6.45 -8.56 -35.47
CA ARG A 143 6.51 -8.97 -36.89
C ARG A 143 6.10 -10.42 -37.16
N PRO A 144 6.55 -11.45 -36.41
CA PRO A 144 6.15 -12.82 -36.68
C PRO A 144 4.66 -13.10 -36.39
N LYS A 145 3.99 -12.27 -35.59
CA LYS A 145 2.57 -12.46 -35.23
C LYS A 145 1.58 -11.87 -36.24
N ARG A 146 2.04 -11.31 -37.36
CA ARG A 146 1.18 -10.67 -38.39
C ARG A 146 0.12 -11.62 -38.96
N ALA A 147 0.47 -12.87 -39.23
CA ALA A 147 -0.46 -13.85 -39.76
C ALA A 147 -1.61 -14.13 -38.77
N HIS A 148 -1.27 -14.37 -37.49
CA HIS A 148 -2.25 -14.57 -36.43
C HIS A 148 -3.15 -13.35 -36.22
N PHE A 149 -2.60 -12.14 -36.29
CA PHE A 149 -3.39 -10.93 -36.17
C PHE A 149 -4.39 -10.77 -37.33
N ARG A 150 -4.01 -11.15 -38.56
CA ARG A 150 -4.93 -11.15 -39.71
C ARG A 150 -6.09 -12.13 -39.50
N THR A 151 -5.83 -13.31 -38.96
CA THR A 151 -6.88 -14.28 -38.61
C THR A 151 -7.84 -13.71 -37.57
N LEU A 152 -7.32 -13.08 -36.52
CA LEU A 152 -8.14 -12.42 -35.49
C LEU A 152 -9.04 -11.33 -36.11
N LEU A 153 -8.48 -10.48 -36.99
CA LEU A 153 -9.26 -9.44 -37.66
C LEU A 153 -10.37 -10.02 -38.55
N LYS A 154 -10.11 -11.15 -39.22
CA LYS A 154 -11.15 -11.85 -39.97
C LYS A 154 -12.24 -12.39 -39.05
N GLU A 155 -11.88 -13.05 -37.94
CA GLU A 155 -12.86 -13.51 -36.94
C GLU A 155 -13.74 -12.36 -36.41
N LYS A 156 -13.12 -11.22 -36.11
CA LYS A 156 -13.83 -10.02 -35.68
C LYS A 156 -14.78 -9.47 -36.73
N LEU A 157 -14.34 -9.38 -37.98
CA LEU A 157 -15.19 -8.93 -39.08
C LEU A 157 -16.38 -9.88 -39.30
N ALA A 158 -16.18 -11.20 -39.19
CA ALA A 158 -17.27 -12.18 -39.27
C ALA A 158 -18.29 -11.99 -38.14
N ASP A 159 -17.82 -11.79 -36.90
CA ASP A 159 -18.69 -11.50 -35.75
C ASP A 159 -19.42 -10.15 -35.92
N ASP A 160 -18.76 -9.12 -36.44
CA ASP A 160 -19.35 -7.79 -36.68
C ASP A 160 -20.44 -7.84 -37.78
N ILE A 161 -20.21 -8.58 -38.87
CA ILE A 161 -21.22 -8.78 -39.92
C ILE A 161 -22.39 -9.60 -39.36
N THR A 162 -22.12 -10.68 -38.63
CA THR A 162 -23.15 -11.52 -38.02
C THR A 162 -24.03 -10.71 -37.05
N THR A 163 -23.41 -9.88 -36.20
CA THR A 163 -24.15 -9.04 -35.22
C THR A 163 -24.97 -7.96 -35.92
N SER A 164 -24.44 -7.32 -36.97
CA SER A 164 -25.17 -6.36 -37.81
C SER A 164 -26.37 -7.01 -38.50
N GLN A 165 -26.19 -8.18 -39.12
CA GLN A 165 -27.26 -8.92 -39.79
C GLN A 165 -28.33 -9.39 -38.80
N ASN A 166 -27.93 -9.88 -37.61
CA ASN A 166 -28.86 -10.26 -36.55
C ASN A 166 -29.68 -9.05 -36.07
N LYS A 167 -29.06 -7.89 -35.91
CA LYS A 167 -29.76 -6.66 -35.51
C LYS A 167 -30.76 -6.22 -36.58
N ALA A 168 -30.38 -6.22 -37.85
CA ALA A 168 -31.27 -5.88 -38.96
C ALA A 168 -32.42 -6.89 -39.13
N ALA A 169 -32.18 -8.18 -38.89
CA ALA A 169 -33.21 -9.21 -38.88
C ALA A 169 -34.22 -8.99 -37.75
N LEU A 170 -33.73 -8.65 -36.55
CA LEU A 170 -34.57 -8.36 -35.39
C LEU A 170 -35.44 -7.10 -35.61
N GLU A 171 -34.87 -6.03 -36.17
CA GLU A 171 -35.60 -4.80 -36.51
C GLU A 171 -36.65 -5.03 -37.60
N SER A 172 -36.39 -5.94 -38.54
CA SER A 172 -37.33 -6.30 -39.62
C SER A 172 -38.27 -7.46 -39.27
N GLY A 173 -38.20 -8.00 -38.04
CA GLY A 173 -39.03 -9.12 -37.58
C GLY A 173 -38.76 -10.46 -38.29
N LYS A 174 -37.61 -10.62 -38.94
CA LYS A 174 -37.18 -11.84 -39.64
C LYS A 174 -36.35 -12.74 -38.72
N ALA A 175 -36.31 -14.04 -39.02
CA ALA A 175 -35.49 -15.00 -38.29
C ALA A 175 -33.99 -14.67 -38.40
N ALA A 176 -33.22 -14.96 -37.35
CA ALA A 176 -31.79 -14.66 -37.29
C ALA A 176 -31.03 -15.47 -38.37
N PRO A 177 -30.20 -14.82 -39.22
CA PRO A 177 -29.41 -15.49 -40.23
C PRO A 177 -28.31 -16.38 -39.61
N ALA A 178 -27.76 -17.30 -40.43
CA ALA A 178 -26.68 -18.18 -40.00
C ALA A 178 -25.41 -17.39 -39.67
N LYS A 179 -24.67 -17.84 -38.65
CA LYS A 179 -23.41 -17.22 -38.23
C LYS A 179 -22.37 -17.34 -39.36
N ILE A 180 -21.78 -16.22 -39.75
CA ILE A 180 -20.69 -16.17 -40.74
C ILE A 180 -19.39 -16.57 -40.05
N GLU A 181 -18.59 -17.42 -40.68
CA GLU A 181 -17.28 -17.81 -40.18
C GLU A 181 -16.15 -16.98 -40.83
N ALA A 182 -14.98 -16.94 -40.19
CA ALA A 182 -13.82 -16.21 -40.70
C ALA A 182 -13.32 -16.68 -42.08
N ARG A 183 -13.74 -17.88 -42.52
CA ARG A 183 -13.40 -18.47 -43.82
C ARG A 183 -14.23 -17.90 -44.97
N ASP A 184 -15.42 -17.39 -44.68
CA ASP A 184 -16.39 -16.93 -45.68
C ASP A 184 -16.20 -15.47 -46.06
N ILE A 185 -15.21 -14.80 -45.45
CA ILE A 185 -14.89 -13.40 -45.71
C ILE A 185 -14.09 -13.26 -46.99
N SER A 186 -14.61 -12.46 -47.93
CA SER A 186 -13.90 -12.13 -49.15
C SER A 186 -12.68 -11.23 -48.88
N GLU A 187 -11.65 -11.32 -49.72
CA GLU A 187 -10.46 -10.47 -49.56
C GLU A 187 -10.79 -8.99 -49.72
N GLU A 188 -11.74 -8.65 -50.58
CA GLU A 188 -12.21 -7.27 -50.81
C GLU A 188 -12.83 -6.68 -49.53
N GLN A 189 -13.77 -7.40 -48.90
CA GLN A 189 -14.38 -7.00 -47.62
C GLN A 189 -13.33 -6.79 -46.54
N PHE A 190 -12.33 -7.68 -46.48
CA PHE A 190 -11.24 -7.55 -45.54
C PHE A 190 -10.36 -6.32 -45.80
N THR A 191 -10.06 -5.99 -47.07
CA THR A 191 -9.27 -4.79 -47.41
C THR A 191 -9.98 -3.49 -47.07
N ASP A 192 -11.29 -3.41 -47.29
CA ASP A 192 -12.08 -2.23 -46.94
C ASP A 192 -12.20 -2.08 -45.42
N TYR A 193 -12.32 -3.19 -44.68
CA TYR A 193 -12.25 -3.17 -43.22
C TYR A 193 -10.90 -2.67 -42.69
N LEU A 194 -9.78 -3.06 -43.32
CA LEU A 194 -8.47 -2.49 -42.99
C LEU A 194 -8.39 -0.99 -43.28
N ARG A 195 -9.08 -0.51 -44.32
CA ARG A 195 -9.13 0.91 -44.66
C ARG A 195 -9.96 1.69 -43.62
N SER A 196 -11.07 1.14 -43.15
CA SER A 196 -11.87 1.76 -42.09
C SER A 196 -11.10 1.82 -40.76
N LEU A 197 -10.40 0.76 -40.38
CA LEU A 197 -9.55 0.73 -39.18
C LEU A 197 -8.36 1.72 -39.25
N ARG A 198 -7.88 2.08 -40.43
CA ARG A 198 -6.85 3.14 -40.56
C ARG A 198 -7.40 4.53 -40.22
N ASN A 199 -8.68 4.76 -40.50
CA ASN A 199 -9.36 6.00 -40.15
C ASN A 199 -9.73 6.02 -38.66
N ASP A 200 -10.12 4.87 -38.10
CA ASP A 200 -10.41 4.72 -36.68
C ASP A 200 -9.21 4.15 -35.89
N ARG A 201 -8.27 5.04 -35.58
CA ARG A 201 -7.05 4.67 -34.85
C ARG A 201 -7.33 4.15 -33.44
N VAL A 202 -8.41 4.55 -32.80
CA VAL A 202 -8.73 4.19 -31.41
C VAL A 202 -9.05 2.70 -31.32
N THR A 203 -9.96 2.24 -32.17
CA THR A 203 -10.33 0.81 -32.22
C THR A 203 -9.16 -0.04 -32.69
N LEU A 204 -8.38 0.45 -33.67
CA LEU A 204 -7.16 -0.24 -34.10
C LEU A 204 -6.17 -0.43 -32.95
N TYR A 205 -5.87 0.64 -32.18
CA TYR A 205 -4.95 0.53 -31.06
C TYR A 205 -5.48 -0.35 -29.93
N ALA A 206 -6.79 -0.32 -29.65
CA ALA A 206 -7.42 -1.22 -28.68
C ALA A 206 -7.33 -2.70 -29.11
N LEU A 207 -7.51 -2.99 -30.40
CA LEU A 207 -7.35 -4.35 -30.94
C LEU A 207 -5.88 -4.81 -30.88
N VAL A 208 -4.95 -3.93 -31.23
CA VAL A 208 -3.51 -4.23 -31.19
C VAL A 208 -3.04 -4.42 -29.74
N SER A 209 -3.47 -3.55 -28.81
CA SER A 209 -3.12 -3.66 -27.38
C SER A 209 -3.65 -4.95 -26.79
N LYS A 210 -4.90 -5.31 -27.06
CA LYS A 210 -5.51 -6.56 -26.60
C LYS A 210 -4.83 -7.81 -27.20
N PHE A 211 -4.45 -7.76 -28.48
CA PHE A 211 -3.76 -8.89 -29.13
C PHE A 211 -2.33 -9.10 -28.63
N LEU A 212 -1.60 -8.01 -28.40
CA LEU A 212 -0.23 -8.06 -27.88
C LEU A 212 -0.17 -8.05 -26.35
N ASP A 213 -1.34 -8.02 -25.68
CA ASP A 213 -1.51 -7.88 -24.23
C ASP A 213 -0.64 -6.75 -23.66
N LEU A 214 -0.67 -5.59 -24.32
CA LEU A 214 0.10 -4.42 -23.92
C LEU A 214 -0.55 -3.74 -22.72
N ALA A 215 0.29 -3.23 -21.83
CA ALA A 215 -0.17 -2.35 -20.77
C ALA A 215 -0.83 -1.08 -21.36
N PRO A 216 -1.92 -0.59 -20.74
CA PRO A 216 -2.65 0.57 -21.22
C PRO A 216 -1.73 1.79 -21.25
N LEU A 217 -1.75 2.49 -22.37
CA LEU A 217 -1.11 3.79 -22.51
C LEU A 217 -2.15 4.83 -22.08
N GLY A 218 -1.78 5.72 -21.16
CA GLY A 218 -2.64 6.82 -20.76
C GLY A 218 -3.05 7.65 -21.97
N GLN A 219 -4.19 8.33 -21.86
CA GLN A 219 -4.66 9.25 -22.91
C GLN A 219 -3.52 10.21 -23.29
N PRO A 220 -3.22 10.38 -24.59
CA PRO A 220 -2.13 11.24 -25.02
C PRO A 220 -2.37 12.67 -24.54
N VAL A 221 -1.49 13.16 -23.66
CA VAL A 221 -1.46 14.55 -23.24
C VAL A 221 -1.08 15.44 -24.45
N GLY A 222 -1.98 16.36 -24.84
CA GLY A 222 -1.61 17.53 -25.64
C GLY A 222 -2.23 17.69 -27.04
N ILE A 223 -3.08 16.80 -27.56
CA ILE A 223 -3.70 16.99 -28.90
C ILE A 223 -5.24 16.91 -28.86
N ILE A 224 -5.82 16.46 -27.75
CA ILE A 224 -7.18 15.91 -27.73
C ILE A 224 -7.93 16.36 -26.46
N GLN A 225 -8.09 17.67 -26.25
CA GLN A 225 -9.04 18.17 -25.24
C GLN A 225 -10.24 18.90 -25.85
N THR A 226 -10.20 19.22 -27.14
CA THR A 226 -11.25 20.01 -27.81
C THR A 226 -12.07 19.23 -28.84
N PHE A 227 -11.62 18.04 -29.27
CA PHE A 227 -12.30 17.27 -30.34
C PHE A 227 -12.89 15.91 -29.89
N TRP A 228 -12.62 15.44 -28.66
CA TRP A 228 -12.88 14.05 -28.26
C TRP A 228 -13.62 13.91 -26.92
N SER A 229 -14.19 15.01 -26.42
CA SER A 229 -14.96 15.04 -25.18
C SER A 229 -16.36 14.43 -25.32
N ASP A 230 -16.85 14.26 -26.55
CA ASP A 230 -18.27 13.95 -26.85
C ASP A 230 -18.50 12.53 -27.39
N ARG A 231 -17.46 11.70 -27.51
CA ARG A 231 -17.62 10.26 -27.73
C ARG A 231 -17.25 9.57 -26.44
N ASP A 232 -18.22 8.87 -25.85
CA ASP A 232 -18.05 7.96 -24.71
C ASP A 232 -16.62 7.44 -24.63
N SER A 233 -15.96 7.72 -23.51
CA SER A 233 -14.54 7.45 -23.27
C SER A 233 -14.22 5.96 -23.44
N LEU A 234 -13.99 5.53 -24.69
CA LEU A 234 -13.45 4.22 -25.08
C LEU A 234 -11.98 4.06 -24.67
N ALA A 235 -11.36 5.12 -24.13
CA ALA A 235 -10.04 5.04 -23.56
C ALA A 235 -10.10 4.21 -22.26
N PRO A 236 -9.27 3.16 -22.15
CA PRO A 236 -9.29 2.26 -21.01
C PRO A 236 -8.94 3.01 -19.72
N ASP A 237 -9.87 3.02 -18.77
CA ASP A 237 -9.67 3.63 -17.46
C ASP A 237 -8.81 2.73 -16.56
N SER A 238 -7.52 2.69 -16.87
CA SER A 238 -6.53 2.01 -16.05
C SER A 238 -5.85 2.98 -15.09
N PRO A 239 -5.75 2.66 -13.79
CA PRO A 239 -5.00 3.49 -12.84
C PRO A 239 -3.51 3.58 -13.19
N TYR A 240 -3.02 2.64 -13.99
CA TYR A 240 -1.62 2.56 -14.39
C TYR A 240 -1.33 3.20 -15.75
N GLY A 241 -2.31 3.84 -16.40
CA GLY A 241 -2.12 4.35 -17.77
C GLY A 241 -1.00 5.39 -17.88
N LYS A 242 -0.87 6.29 -16.89
CA LYS A 242 0.14 7.37 -16.90
C LYS A 242 1.50 6.91 -16.39
N SER A 243 1.52 6.22 -15.26
CA SER A 243 2.77 5.78 -14.65
C SER A 243 3.33 4.54 -15.33
N GLY A 244 2.48 3.71 -15.93
CA GLY A 244 2.78 2.32 -16.25
C GLY A 244 2.42 1.39 -15.08
N PRO A 245 2.21 0.09 -15.37
CA PRO A 245 1.92 -0.90 -14.34
C PRO A 245 3.19 -1.23 -13.52
N PRO A 246 3.02 -1.67 -12.26
CA PRO A 246 4.13 -2.11 -11.43
C PRO A 246 4.77 -3.40 -12.00
N PRO A 247 6.07 -3.64 -11.76
CA PRO A 247 6.78 -4.83 -12.26
C PRO A 247 6.42 -6.11 -11.49
N SER A 248 5.81 -5.97 -10.31
CA SER A 248 5.32 -7.05 -9.45
C SER A 248 3.86 -6.77 -9.07
N HIS A 249 3.26 -7.62 -8.24
CA HIS A 249 1.96 -7.34 -7.62
C HIS A 249 1.95 -5.92 -7.01
N PRO A 250 0.86 -5.13 -7.09
CA PRO A 250 0.82 -3.75 -6.60
C PRO A 250 1.09 -3.58 -5.10
N SER A 251 0.99 -4.66 -4.31
CA SER A 251 1.44 -4.67 -2.90
C SER A 251 2.94 -4.94 -2.72
N ALA A 252 3.65 -5.42 -3.76
CA ALA A 252 5.01 -5.95 -3.71
C ALA A 252 5.29 -6.99 -2.60
N GLY A 253 4.24 -7.57 -1.98
CA GLY A 253 4.37 -8.46 -0.83
C GLY A 253 4.84 -7.78 0.47
N ILE A 254 4.86 -6.45 0.54
CA ILE A 254 5.35 -5.71 1.74
C ILE A 254 4.29 -5.58 2.83
N SER A 255 3.03 -5.42 2.43
CA SER A 255 1.87 -5.33 3.33
C SER A 255 0.66 -5.98 2.67
N TYR A 256 -0.14 -6.66 3.50
CA TYR A 256 -1.36 -7.36 3.11
C TYR A 256 -2.61 -6.72 3.72
N LEU A 257 -2.47 -5.53 4.32
CA LEU A 257 -3.60 -4.78 4.84
C LEU A 257 -4.42 -4.24 3.66
N ARG A 258 -5.72 -4.54 3.66
CA ARG A 258 -6.65 -4.02 2.65
C ARG A 258 -6.95 -2.54 2.85
N THR A 259 -7.13 -2.14 4.11
CA THR A 259 -7.50 -0.78 4.49
C THR A 259 -6.80 -0.34 5.75
N GLY A 260 -6.64 0.98 5.89
CA GLY A 260 -6.19 1.63 7.10
C GLY A 260 -7.31 2.17 8.00
N SER A 261 -8.58 1.90 7.65
CA SER A 261 -9.77 2.43 8.34
C SER A 261 -10.04 1.76 9.69
N PHE A 262 -9.13 1.94 10.65
CA PHE A 262 -9.31 1.54 12.03
C PHE A 262 -8.85 2.67 12.96
N MET A 263 -9.38 2.68 14.19
CA MET A 263 -8.98 3.62 15.24
C MET A 263 -8.18 2.87 16.30
N GLU A 264 -7.04 3.41 16.67
CA GLU A 264 -6.22 2.85 17.74
C GLU A 264 -6.81 3.24 19.09
N ASN A 265 -7.08 2.24 19.94
CA ASN A 265 -7.58 2.50 21.27
C ASN A 265 -6.39 2.68 22.23
N HIS A 266 -6.18 3.90 22.72
CA HIS A 266 -5.16 4.18 23.71
C HIS A 266 -5.62 3.68 25.09
N PRO A 267 -4.76 3.00 25.88
CA PRO A 267 -5.17 2.42 27.16
C PRO A 267 -5.79 3.41 28.15
N VAL A 268 -5.32 4.66 28.16
CA VAL A 268 -5.78 5.71 29.09
C VAL A 268 -6.78 6.67 28.45
N TYR A 269 -6.57 7.03 27.18
CA TYR A 269 -7.30 8.12 26.52
C TYR A 269 -8.42 7.63 25.62
N GLY A 270 -8.55 6.31 25.44
CA GLY A 270 -9.57 5.73 24.58
C GLY A 270 -9.24 5.89 23.09
N PRO A 271 -10.26 5.84 22.21
CA PRO A 271 -10.07 5.79 20.77
C PRO A 271 -9.46 7.09 20.22
N GLN A 272 -8.33 6.96 19.52
CA GLN A 272 -7.59 8.10 18.98
C GLN A 272 -8.17 8.53 17.62
N GLY A 273 -8.29 9.85 17.42
CA GLY A 273 -8.80 10.42 16.16
C GLY A 273 -7.78 10.40 15.01
N LYS A 274 -6.48 10.33 15.32
CA LYS A 274 -5.38 10.20 14.35
C LYS A 274 -4.56 8.96 14.68
N ARG A 275 -3.84 8.43 13.69
CA ARG A 275 -2.93 7.29 13.90
C ARG A 275 -1.71 7.72 14.70
N THR A 276 -1.09 6.76 15.38
CA THR A 276 0.18 7.00 16.07
C THR A 276 1.26 7.47 15.08
N PRO A 277 1.82 8.68 15.25
CA PRO A 277 2.81 9.21 14.33
C PRO A 277 4.17 8.52 14.46
N ALA A 278 4.85 8.37 13.33
CA ALA A 278 6.20 7.83 13.25
C ALA A 278 7.23 8.96 13.27
N LEU A 279 8.36 8.73 13.97
CA LEU A 279 9.47 9.68 13.96
C LEU A 279 10.31 9.46 12.71
N ALA A 280 10.38 10.49 11.86
CA ALA A 280 11.12 10.53 10.62
C ALA A 280 12.39 11.38 10.74
N ARG A 281 13.40 11.05 9.93
CA ARG A 281 14.60 11.89 9.78
C ARG A 281 14.49 12.76 8.53
N VAL A 282 14.97 13.99 8.59
CA VAL A 282 15.15 14.80 7.39
C VAL A 282 16.41 14.31 6.67
N VAL A 283 16.25 13.78 5.45
CA VAL A 283 17.33 13.20 4.66
C VAL A 283 17.87 14.21 3.66
N TYR A 284 16.97 14.97 3.05
CA TYR A 284 17.33 15.98 2.06
C TYR A 284 16.47 17.23 2.26
N PRO A 285 17.09 18.41 2.46
CA PRO A 285 16.36 19.67 2.57
C PRO A 285 15.67 20.02 1.25
N LYS A 286 14.77 20.99 1.28
CA LYS A 286 14.11 21.52 0.09
C LYS A 286 15.15 22.13 -0.85
N ALA A 287 15.15 21.71 -2.11
CA ALA A 287 16.01 22.27 -3.15
C ALA A 287 15.15 22.70 -4.35
N GLY A 288 14.95 24.01 -4.47
CA GLY A 288 14.11 24.60 -5.52
C GLY A 288 12.67 24.06 -5.49
N PRO A 289 12.15 23.51 -6.61
CA PRO A 289 10.78 23.00 -6.68
C PRO A 289 10.61 21.61 -6.04
N MET A 290 11.72 20.92 -5.69
CA MET A 290 11.65 19.58 -5.13
C MET A 290 11.24 19.61 -3.66
N SER A 291 10.29 18.75 -3.31
CA SER A 291 9.90 18.48 -1.92
C SER A 291 11.09 17.99 -1.09
N PRO A 292 11.22 18.39 0.18
CA PRO A 292 12.18 17.81 1.09
C PRO A 292 11.89 16.30 1.25
N LYS A 293 12.94 15.51 1.49
CA LYS A 293 12.85 14.05 1.60
C LYS A 293 13.02 13.61 3.05
N LEU A 294 12.10 12.75 3.50
CA LEU A 294 12.05 12.22 4.85
C LEU A 294 12.34 10.72 4.84
N GLY A 295 13.13 10.27 5.81
CA GLY A 295 13.40 8.86 6.08
C GLY A 295 12.41 8.32 7.10
N VAL A 296 11.46 7.50 6.68
CA VAL A 296 10.38 6.92 7.50
C VAL A 296 10.45 5.40 7.43
N GLY A 297 10.65 4.73 8.58
CA GLY A 297 10.62 3.26 8.63
C GLY A 297 11.66 2.54 7.74
N GLY A 298 12.75 3.20 7.34
CA GLY A 298 13.74 2.65 6.39
C GLY A 298 13.49 3.02 4.92
N PHE A 299 12.39 3.70 4.61
CA PHE A 299 12.04 4.18 3.28
C PHE A 299 12.28 5.69 3.17
N VAL A 300 12.51 6.17 1.95
CA VAL A 300 12.62 7.60 1.65
C VAL A 300 11.32 8.04 0.98
N ALA A 301 10.69 9.04 1.55
CA ALA A 301 9.40 9.56 1.11
C ALA A 301 9.43 11.09 0.98
N ASP A 302 8.50 11.61 0.20
CA ASP A 302 8.31 13.05 0.06
C ASP A 302 7.64 13.59 1.31
N ALA A 303 8.07 14.77 1.75
CA ALA A 303 7.42 15.42 2.87
C ALA A 303 5.93 15.72 2.57
N PRO A 304 5.07 15.79 3.61
CA PRO A 304 3.65 16.03 3.44
C PRO A 304 3.35 17.24 2.53
N SER A 305 2.49 17.04 1.53
CA SER A 305 2.06 18.11 0.63
C SER A 305 1.14 19.12 1.34
N GLY A 306 1.04 20.34 0.82
CA GLY A 306 0.22 21.41 1.38
C GLY A 306 1.03 22.53 2.01
N ASP A 307 0.37 23.37 2.80
CA ASP A 307 0.99 24.43 3.61
C ASP A 307 1.11 23.95 5.06
N ASN A 308 2.31 23.52 5.44
CA ASN A 308 2.60 22.86 6.71
C ASN A 308 4.04 23.14 7.16
N GLU A 309 4.43 22.56 8.31
CA GLU A 309 5.79 22.73 8.88
C GLU A 309 6.93 22.25 7.94
N PHE A 310 6.62 21.41 6.95
CA PHE A 310 7.58 20.89 5.97
C PHE A 310 7.61 21.68 4.67
N ASN A 311 6.55 22.41 4.35
CA ASN A 311 6.42 23.16 3.12
C ASN A 311 5.69 24.49 3.36
N PRO A 312 6.34 25.46 4.03
CA PRO A 312 5.76 26.78 4.22
C PRO A 312 5.63 27.46 2.85
N ARG A 313 4.41 27.87 2.49
CA ARG A 313 4.20 28.69 1.29
C ARG A 313 4.51 30.16 1.61
N THR A 314 5.61 30.67 1.08
CA THR A 314 5.93 32.10 1.15
C THR A 314 5.12 32.88 0.11
N TYR A 315 3.82 33.05 0.31
CA TYR A 315 3.05 34.02 -0.49
C TYR A 315 3.20 35.43 0.09
N GLY A 316 3.72 36.33 -0.74
CA GLY A 316 3.85 37.79 -0.59
C GLY A 316 3.55 38.44 0.76
N SER A 317 4.58 39.07 1.36
CA SER A 317 4.52 40.22 2.29
C SER A 317 3.56 40.17 3.50
N ARG A 318 2.92 39.05 3.80
CA ARG A 318 2.21 38.83 5.06
C ARG A 318 2.90 37.71 5.83
N ARG A 319 3.37 38.11 7.01
CA ARG A 319 4.13 37.32 7.97
C ARG A 319 3.59 35.90 8.05
N ILE A 320 4.50 34.94 7.89
CA ILE A 320 4.39 33.57 8.41
C ILE A 320 3.58 33.64 9.70
N SER A 321 2.49 32.87 9.79
CA SER A 321 1.72 32.75 11.02
C SER A 321 2.70 32.52 12.18
N PRO A 322 2.73 33.38 13.22
CA PRO A 322 3.76 33.35 14.28
C PRO A 322 3.71 32.06 15.14
N ILE A 323 2.80 31.14 14.82
CA ILE A 323 2.46 29.96 15.61
C ILE A 323 3.15 28.68 15.09
N LYS A 324 3.60 28.63 13.82
CA LYS A 324 4.31 27.44 13.31
C LYS A 324 5.80 27.71 13.20
N SER A 325 6.58 27.31 14.22
CA SER A 325 8.03 27.27 14.11
C SER A 325 8.40 26.31 12.99
N MET A 326 9.13 26.79 11.98
CA MET A 326 9.64 25.91 10.92
C MET A 326 10.54 24.84 11.52
N LEU A 327 10.40 23.60 11.04
CA LEU A 327 11.27 22.52 11.48
C LEU A 327 12.70 22.76 10.97
N ASN A 328 13.68 22.63 11.87
CA ASN A 328 15.10 22.67 11.50
C ASN A 328 15.42 21.59 10.45
N GLY A 329 16.35 21.88 9.54
CA GLY A 329 16.78 20.91 8.52
C GLY A 329 15.91 20.87 7.26
N ILE A 330 14.74 21.52 7.24
CA ILE A 330 13.81 21.45 6.10
C ILE A 330 14.17 22.40 4.95
N MET A 331 14.47 23.68 5.23
CA MET A 331 14.89 24.63 4.19
C MET A 331 16.37 24.54 3.87
N HIS A 332 17.19 24.26 4.89
CA HIS A 332 18.64 24.19 4.80
C HIS A 332 19.13 23.00 5.60
N LEU A 333 20.30 22.47 5.23
CA LEU A 333 20.94 21.38 5.97
C LEU A 333 21.23 21.82 7.40
N ASP A 334 20.67 21.10 8.37
CA ASP A 334 20.94 21.34 9.79
C ASP A 334 22.24 20.64 10.20
N THR A 335 23.24 21.46 10.56
CA THR A 335 24.55 21.00 11.05
C THR A 335 24.66 21.07 12.57
N THR A 336 23.66 21.61 13.26
CA THR A 336 23.70 21.91 14.70
C THR A 336 23.04 20.81 15.54
N THR A 337 21.97 20.19 15.04
CA THR A 337 21.27 19.14 15.78
C THR A 337 22.03 17.82 15.75
N PHE A 338 22.42 17.32 16.91
CA PHE A 338 23.07 16.02 17.04
C PHE A 338 22.20 14.88 16.50
N GLY A 339 22.75 14.10 15.57
CA GLY A 339 22.03 13.01 14.91
C GLY A 339 21.00 13.46 13.86
N GLY A 340 21.01 14.75 13.49
CA GLY A 340 20.18 15.35 12.44
C GLY A 340 18.75 15.66 12.87
N ALA A 341 18.11 16.55 12.09
CA ALA A 341 16.74 16.96 12.32
C ALA A 341 15.74 15.80 12.17
N LYS A 342 14.77 15.76 13.08
CA LYS A 342 13.73 14.72 13.17
C LYS A 342 12.36 15.37 13.34
N ALA A 343 11.34 14.78 12.73
CA ALA A 343 9.96 15.22 12.89
C ALA A 343 9.01 14.04 12.96
N TYR A 344 7.88 14.24 13.63
CA TYR A 344 6.79 13.28 13.64
C TYR A 344 5.95 13.44 12.37
N VAL A 345 5.65 12.33 11.71
CA VAL A 345 4.81 12.28 10.50
C VAL A 345 3.86 11.11 10.59
N GLU A 346 2.72 11.23 9.92
CA GLU A 346 1.74 10.16 9.81
C GLU A 346 1.84 9.52 8.43
N ALA A 347 2.02 8.18 8.38
CA ALA A 347 2.00 7.43 7.13
C ALA A 347 0.57 6.99 6.82
N THR A 348 0.01 7.44 5.69
CA THR A 348 -1.40 7.23 5.37
C THR A 348 -1.62 5.99 4.50
N THR A 349 -0.98 5.96 3.34
CA THR A 349 -1.04 4.87 2.36
C THR A 349 0.29 4.72 1.65
N ALA A 350 0.46 3.63 0.91
CA ALA A 350 1.59 3.44 0.02
C ALA A 350 1.17 2.83 -1.32
N ASN A 351 1.93 3.10 -2.36
CA ASN A 351 1.79 2.46 -3.67
C ASN A 351 3.17 2.05 -4.22
N VAL A 352 3.18 1.11 -5.17
CA VAL A 352 4.41 0.67 -5.84
C VAL A 352 4.50 1.34 -7.19
N ASP A 353 5.62 2.00 -7.44
CA ASP A 353 5.89 2.64 -8.72
C ASP A 353 6.28 1.59 -9.80
N PRO A 354 6.28 1.95 -11.09
CA PRO A 354 6.71 1.06 -12.18
C PRO A 354 8.18 0.63 -12.08
N SER A 355 9.01 1.34 -11.32
CA SER A 355 10.40 0.95 -11.05
C SER A 355 10.53 -0.07 -9.91
N GLY A 356 9.42 -0.39 -9.22
CA GLY A 356 9.37 -1.30 -8.08
C GLY A 356 9.68 -0.63 -6.74
N LYS A 357 9.71 0.71 -6.67
CA LYS A 357 9.90 1.46 -5.42
C LYS A 357 8.58 1.63 -4.70
N VAL A 358 8.62 1.52 -3.38
CA VAL A 358 7.48 1.84 -2.51
C VAL A 358 7.45 3.35 -2.31
N VAL A 359 6.37 3.98 -2.75
CA VAL A 359 6.09 5.41 -2.57
C VAL A 359 5.12 5.54 -1.40
N LEU A 360 5.64 6.05 -0.29
CA LEU A 360 4.86 6.33 0.91
C LEU A 360 4.21 7.71 0.83
N GLN A 361 2.92 7.77 1.11
CA GLN A 361 2.19 9.03 1.27
C GLN A 361 2.21 9.44 2.74
N LEU A 362 2.70 10.65 2.99
CA LEU A 362 2.84 11.21 4.34
C LEU A 362 1.87 12.38 4.56
N ARG A 363 1.41 12.51 5.80
CA ARG A 363 0.59 13.61 6.28
C ARG A 363 1.22 14.28 7.50
N GLU A 364 0.94 15.58 7.67
CA GLU A 364 1.25 16.32 8.89
C GLU A 364 0.49 15.71 10.07
N THR A 365 1.22 15.38 11.14
CA THR A 365 0.64 14.87 12.38
C THR A 365 -0.04 15.98 13.19
N GLY A 366 -1.04 15.62 14.01
CA GLY A 366 -1.58 16.56 15.00
C GLY A 366 -0.63 16.77 16.17
N PRO A 367 -0.60 17.96 16.80
CA PRO A 367 0.25 18.23 17.96
C PRO A 367 -0.07 17.27 19.12
N GLU A 368 -1.34 17.04 19.42
CA GLU A 368 -1.81 16.11 20.45
C GLU A 368 -1.27 14.69 20.23
N ALA A 369 -1.37 14.17 19.00
CA ALA A 369 -0.86 12.86 18.64
C ALA A 369 0.67 12.77 18.81
N GLN A 370 1.41 13.87 18.62
CA GLN A 370 2.85 13.90 18.92
C GLN A 370 3.12 13.78 20.42
N VAL A 371 2.35 14.47 21.26
CA VAL A 371 2.57 14.43 22.72
C VAL A 371 2.21 13.05 23.27
N VAL A 372 1.06 12.48 22.86
CA VAL A 372 0.66 11.11 23.23
C VAL A 372 1.71 10.08 22.78
N ALA A 373 2.27 10.23 21.58
CA ALA A 373 3.32 9.34 21.09
C ALA A 373 4.68 9.51 21.81
N ARG A 374 4.93 10.67 22.45
CA ARG A 374 6.11 10.89 23.31
C ARG A 374 5.88 10.30 24.69
N GLU A 375 4.67 10.42 25.22
CA GLU A 375 4.28 9.84 26.51
C GLU A 375 4.31 8.31 26.48
N SER A 376 3.80 7.69 25.41
CA SER A 376 3.87 6.23 25.25
C SER A 376 5.31 5.69 25.16
N LYS A 377 6.29 6.57 24.89
CA LYS A 377 7.73 6.27 24.89
C LYS A 377 8.43 6.67 26.19
N GLY A 378 7.70 7.21 27.18
CA GLY A 378 8.25 7.70 28.43
C GLY A 378 9.08 8.97 28.30
N LEU A 379 8.92 9.75 27.22
CA LEU A 379 9.67 10.99 26.99
C LEU A 379 8.99 12.22 27.61
N THR A 380 7.69 12.13 27.85
CA THR A 380 6.87 13.19 28.45
C THR A 380 5.85 12.55 29.37
N GLU A 381 5.44 13.25 30.43
CA GLU A 381 4.36 12.82 31.32
C GLU A 381 3.24 13.86 31.20
N ILE A 382 2.06 13.43 30.76
CA ILE A 382 0.89 14.30 30.58
C ILE A 382 -0.21 13.87 31.56
N TYR A 383 -0.44 12.56 31.65
CA TYR A 383 -1.44 12.00 32.53
C TYR A 383 -0.95 12.04 33.99
N HIS A 384 -1.73 12.69 34.84
CA HIS A 384 -1.50 12.69 36.28
C HIS A 384 -2.64 11.95 36.98
N ASP A 385 -2.27 10.86 37.66
CA ASP A 385 -3.19 9.91 38.31
C ASP A 385 -3.77 10.42 39.65
N GLY A 386 -3.61 11.72 39.92
CA GLY A 386 -3.91 12.36 41.21
C GLY A 386 -5.34 12.15 41.73
N PRO A 387 -6.39 12.36 40.91
CA PRO A 387 -7.78 12.15 41.34
C PRO A 387 -8.31 10.73 41.10
N THR A 388 -7.60 9.87 40.38
CA THR A 388 -8.05 8.52 39.94
C THR A 388 -7.40 7.36 40.67
N LYS A 389 -6.39 7.59 41.51
CA LYS A 389 -5.91 6.57 42.45
C LYS A 389 -7.04 6.17 43.39
N SER A 390 -7.67 5.02 43.12
CA SER A 390 -8.56 4.37 44.07
C SER A 390 -7.82 4.25 45.39
N TYR A 391 -8.39 4.82 46.45
CA TYR A 391 -7.92 4.63 47.82
C TYR A 391 -7.84 3.13 48.10
N VAL A 392 -6.63 2.58 48.08
CA VAL A 392 -6.36 1.26 48.67
C VAL A 392 -6.23 1.54 50.16
N PRO A 393 -7.16 1.08 51.03
CA PRO A 393 -7.01 1.27 52.45
C PRO A 393 -5.73 0.57 52.89
N THR A 394 -4.73 1.34 53.30
CA THR A 394 -3.57 0.82 54.01
C THR A 394 -4.11 0.20 55.29
N THR A 395 -4.14 -1.13 55.36
CA THR A 395 -4.37 -1.83 56.62
C THR A 395 -3.21 -1.48 57.55
N PRO A 396 -3.44 -0.79 58.68
CA PRO A 396 -2.36 -0.51 59.60
C PRO A 396 -1.86 -1.84 60.17
N SER A 397 -0.57 -2.10 59.99
CA SER A 397 0.13 -3.22 60.63
C SER A 397 -0.04 -3.10 62.14
N SER A 398 -0.79 -4.04 62.73
CA SER A 398 -1.01 -4.12 64.16
C SER A 398 0.28 -4.55 64.86
N SER A 399 0.95 -3.59 65.49
CA SER A 399 1.90 -3.86 66.57
C SER A 399 1.45 -3.14 67.83
N ALA A 400 1.37 -3.90 68.93
CA ALA A 400 1.27 -3.50 70.34
C ALA A 400 -0.13 -3.52 71.01
N SER A 401 -0.34 -4.61 71.76
CA SER A 401 -0.79 -4.70 73.16
C SER A 401 -2.07 -3.99 73.63
N ALA A 402 -3.02 -4.80 74.09
CA ALA A 402 -4.20 -4.48 74.92
C ALA A 402 -3.79 -4.00 76.34
N PRO A 403 -4.69 -3.46 77.22
CA PRO A 403 -5.89 -4.17 77.69
C PRO A 403 -7.20 -3.36 77.96
N SER A 404 -8.31 -4.13 77.94
CA SER A 404 -9.56 -4.09 78.73
C SER A 404 -10.47 -2.84 78.79
N GLY A 405 -11.76 -3.04 78.46
CA GLY A 405 -12.89 -2.28 79.03
C GLY A 405 -14.18 -2.15 78.18
N GLN A 406 -15.16 -3.02 78.46
CA GLN A 406 -16.64 -2.87 78.38
C GLN A 406 -17.39 -2.43 77.08
N GLU A 407 -18.16 -3.42 76.58
CA GLU A 407 -19.54 -3.43 76.06
C GLU A 407 -20.20 -2.21 75.37
N GLY A 408 -20.68 -2.47 74.15
CA GLY A 408 -22.06 -2.12 73.76
C GLY A 408 -22.24 -1.19 72.56
N GLN A 409 -22.28 -1.74 71.34
CA GLN A 409 -23.34 -1.47 70.33
C GLN A 409 -23.09 -2.23 69.01
N ARG A 410 -24.10 -3.01 68.61
CA ARG A 410 -24.20 -3.71 67.33
C ARG A 410 -24.13 -2.72 66.15
N SER A 411 -23.18 -2.93 65.24
CA SER A 411 -23.40 -2.64 63.82
C SER A 411 -23.04 -3.89 63.03
N THR A 412 -24.00 -4.41 62.29
CA THR A 412 -23.86 -5.57 61.41
C THR A 412 -23.01 -5.18 60.20
N ARG A 413 -21.69 -5.38 60.29
CA ARG A 413 -20.84 -5.45 59.09
C ARG A 413 -21.10 -6.78 58.39
N VAL A 414 -21.89 -6.73 57.33
CA VAL A 414 -21.99 -7.82 56.36
C VAL A 414 -20.59 -7.99 55.76
N SER A 415 -19.95 -9.12 56.03
CA SER A 415 -18.65 -9.45 55.45
C SER A 415 -18.77 -9.59 53.93
N ASN A 416 -17.73 -9.20 53.19
CA ASN A 416 -17.69 -9.31 51.72
C ASN A 416 -17.90 -10.75 51.22
N GLU A 417 -17.67 -11.77 52.05
CA GLU A 417 -18.00 -13.17 51.76
C GLU A 417 -19.50 -13.40 51.61
N ALA A 418 -20.34 -12.78 52.45
CA ALA A 418 -21.79 -12.90 52.34
C ALA A 418 -22.35 -12.20 51.08
N ARG A 419 -21.59 -11.25 50.51
CA ARG A 419 -21.93 -10.55 49.27
C ARG A 419 -21.50 -11.34 48.03
N LEU A 420 -20.34 -12.01 48.08
CA LEU A 420 -19.87 -12.91 47.02
C LEU A 420 -20.72 -14.18 46.94
N ASN A 421 -21.14 -14.74 48.07
CA ASN A 421 -21.99 -15.92 48.08
C ASN A 421 -23.40 -15.63 47.53
N ARG A 422 -23.94 -14.42 47.77
CA ARG A 422 -25.22 -14.01 47.15
C ARG A 422 -25.16 -13.86 45.64
N VAL A 423 -24.05 -13.34 45.12
CA VAL A 423 -23.84 -13.21 43.66
C VAL A 423 -23.61 -14.58 43.02
N ALA A 424 -22.92 -15.49 43.71
CA ALA A 424 -22.75 -16.86 43.24
C ALA A 424 -24.08 -17.63 43.22
N ASP A 425 -24.93 -17.46 44.24
CA ASP A 425 -26.25 -18.08 44.29
C ASP A 425 -27.22 -17.49 43.24
N GLU A 426 -27.19 -16.17 42.99
CA GLU A 426 -28.00 -15.54 41.92
C GLU A 426 -27.58 -16.02 40.51
N ILE A 427 -26.28 -16.19 40.25
CA ILE A 427 -25.77 -16.68 38.95
C ILE A 427 -26.14 -18.15 38.73
N LEU A 428 -26.17 -18.96 39.81
CA LEU A 428 -26.57 -20.36 39.73
C LEU A 428 -28.09 -20.53 39.55
N GLU A 429 -28.92 -19.69 40.20
CA GLU A 429 -30.38 -19.72 40.02
C GLU A 429 -30.83 -19.22 38.63
N GLU A 430 -30.11 -18.28 38.01
CA GLU A 430 -30.42 -17.80 36.66
C GLU A 430 -30.10 -18.85 35.58
N SER A 431 -29.12 -19.72 35.83
CA SER A 431 -28.73 -20.82 34.92
C SER A 431 -29.68 -22.04 34.94
N LEU A 432 -30.62 -22.10 35.89
CA LEU A 432 -31.53 -23.23 36.10
C LEU A 432 -32.99 -22.96 35.69
N ARG A 433 -33.28 -21.82 35.05
CA ARG A 433 -34.63 -21.56 34.52
C ARG A 433 -34.85 -22.32 33.21
N PRO A 434 -35.85 -23.23 33.13
CA PRO A 434 -36.13 -23.95 31.89
C PRO A 434 -36.76 -23.02 30.86
N ASP A 435 -36.26 -23.11 29.62
CA ASP A 435 -36.82 -22.43 28.45
C ASP A 435 -38.33 -22.69 28.35
N LYS A 436 -39.12 -21.62 28.44
CA LYS A 436 -40.52 -21.66 28.04
C LYS A 436 -40.61 -21.30 26.56
N SER A 437 -41.01 -22.33 25.80
CA SER A 437 -41.57 -22.32 24.45
C SER A 437 -42.44 -21.12 24.10
#